data_AF-A0A4R2S2F5-F1
#
_entry.id   AF-A0A4R2S2F5-F1
#
_cell.length_a   1.000
_cell.length_b   1.000
_cell.length_c   1.000
_cell.angle_alpha   90.00
_cell.angle_beta   90.00
_cell.angle_gamma   90.00
#
_symmetry.space_group_name_H-M   'P 1'
#
loop_
_entity.id
_entity.type
_entity.pdbx_description
1 polymer ?
#
loop_
_entity_poly.entity_id
_entity_poly.type
_entity_poly.pdbx_seq_one_letter_code
_entity_poly.pdbx_strand_id
1 'polypeptide(L)'
;MFHPTQALNELQVRKADRTQHNNVESTINNLKIGLIFNLDDYNTLEQLGSLTFSMGYLEDAKFYYSKALAVAQPTQVNEVYHELFLIETAMQLKYDDFMVDRPTRFLDHFIRYLYECSNQNHVFNLDIDWLSYIGVSITDRVLIDTSTELRQFFDHVDGLIYLYDRLNNEDSRNVLVNVIALRIWGSKRVKSVLSNSAYWKRRSLIYGLSQPNNIIYNNHWVLTFYDLGKVGYPIRLYCLNAGISNTFMEKQYEYTGSNHRIKVQAGDVVIDAGGCWGDTALYFAQEAGAGGQVYSFEFIPSNVNTMKKNLDLNPHLKDRIKIIEQPVWNTSDELCYYLDNGPASIVSNTKIEGGTGETVTLSIDDLAIRHDIKKVDFIKMDVECAEMKALQGAVKVITKFKPTLAIAVYHHMADFGDICRFISDLNLGYKFFLGHYTITREETVLFAVTE
;
A
#
# COMPACT_ATOMS: atom_id res chain seq x y z
N MET A 1 -29.88 -0.51 -40.75
CA MET A 1 -28.91 0.58 -40.98
C MET A 1 -29.37 1.76 -40.17
N PHE A 2 -28.62 2.13 -39.13
CA PHE A 2 -28.93 3.28 -38.29
C PHE A 2 -28.59 4.58 -39.04
N HIS A 3 -29.53 5.52 -39.17
CA HIS A 3 -29.36 6.74 -39.97
C HIS A 3 -28.87 7.90 -39.07
N PRO A 4 -27.82 8.66 -39.44
CA PRO A 4 -27.26 9.73 -38.59
C PRO A 4 -28.27 10.79 -38.12
N THR A 5 -29.25 11.11 -38.96
CA THR A 5 -30.31 12.08 -38.66
C THR A 5 -31.29 11.58 -37.59
N GLN A 6 -31.55 10.27 -37.53
CA GLN A 6 -32.40 9.67 -36.49
C GLN A 6 -31.67 9.63 -35.14
N ALA A 7 -30.38 9.29 -35.15
CA ALA A 7 -29.53 9.34 -33.95
C ALA A 7 -29.47 10.75 -33.34
N LEU A 8 -29.37 11.79 -34.17
CA LEU A 8 -29.35 13.18 -33.69
C LEU A 8 -30.63 13.56 -32.95
N ASN A 9 -31.80 13.19 -33.49
CA ASN A 9 -33.09 13.47 -32.85
C ASN A 9 -33.23 12.72 -31.53
N GLU A 10 -32.77 11.47 -31.47
CA GLU A 10 -32.82 10.67 -30.25
C GLU A 10 -31.89 11.22 -29.16
N LEU A 11 -30.67 11.62 -29.52
CA LEU A 11 -29.73 12.29 -28.61
C LEU A 11 -30.31 13.59 -28.03
N GLN A 12 -31.08 14.35 -28.84
CA GLN A 12 -31.76 15.57 -28.38
C GLN A 12 -32.87 15.27 -27.37
N VAL A 13 -33.64 14.19 -27.54
CA VAL A 13 -34.67 13.76 -26.57
C VAL A 13 -34.01 13.34 -25.25
N ARG A 14 -32.99 12.49 -25.30
CA ARG A 14 -32.28 12.01 -24.10
C ARG A 14 -31.60 13.14 -23.31
N LYS A 15 -31.16 14.22 -23.99
CA LYS A 15 -30.62 15.43 -23.33
C LYS A 15 -31.66 16.11 -22.44
N ALA A 16 -32.93 16.13 -22.85
CA ALA A 16 -34.00 16.82 -22.13
C ALA A 16 -34.43 16.07 -20.84
N ASP A 17 -34.20 14.76 -20.78
CA ASP A 17 -34.62 13.87 -19.68
C ASP A 17 -33.52 13.62 -18.62
N ARG A 18 -32.45 14.42 -18.57
CA ARG A 18 -31.34 14.22 -17.62
C ARG A 18 -31.84 14.22 -16.16
N THR A 19 -31.58 13.11 -15.48
CA THR A 19 -31.94 12.87 -14.07
C THR A 19 -31.03 13.62 -13.08
N GLN A 20 -31.54 13.89 -11.88
CA GLN A 20 -30.79 14.57 -10.81
C GLN A 20 -29.50 13.81 -10.43
N HIS A 21 -28.36 14.53 -10.44
CA HIS A 21 -27.01 13.98 -10.32
C HIS A 21 -26.73 13.11 -9.08
N ASN A 22 -27.26 13.46 -7.90
CA ASN A 22 -26.75 12.87 -6.65
C ASN A 22 -27.23 11.42 -6.40
N ASN A 23 -28.45 11.06 -6.82
CA ASN A 23 -28.98 9.70 -6.60
C ASN A 23 -28.39 8.67 -7.59
N VAL A 24 -28.06 9.15 -8.80
CA VAL A 24 -27.49 8.33 -9.87
C VAL A 24 -26.05 7.91 -9.56
N GLU A 25 -25.24 8.79 -8.99
CA GLU A 25 -23.82 8.49 -8.75
C GLU A 25 -23.61 7.41 -7.68
N SER A 26 -24.44 7.42 -6.61
CA SER A 26 -24.43 6.34 -5.60
C SER A 26 -24.81 4.99 -6.22
N THR A 27 -25.80 5.00 -7.11
CA THR A 27 -26.24 3.78 -7.82
C THR A 27 -25.13 3.27 -8.75
N ILE A 28 -24.47 4.15 -9.49
CA ILE A 28 -23.31 3.80 -10.33
C ILE A 28 -22.19 3.17 -9.48
N ASN A 29 -21.86 3.73 -8.31
CA ASN A 29 -20.84 3.16 -7.44
C ASN A 29 -21.23 1.76 -6.94
N ASN A 30 -22.49 1.55 -6.53
CA ASN A 30 -22.96 0.24 -6.10
C ASN A 30 -22.88 -0.80 -7.23
N LEU A 31 -23.26 -0.42 -8.45
CA LEU A 31 -23.13 -1.28 -9.63
C LEU A 31 -21.67 -1.59 -9.96
N LYS A 32 -20.76 -0.61 -9.89
CA LYS A 32 -19.32 -0.81 -10.06
C LYS A 32 -18.75 -1.79 -9.04
N ILE A 33 -19.15 -1.64 -7.77
CA ILE A 33 -18.76 -2.57 -6.70
C ILE A 33 -19.26 -3.98 -7.01
N GLY A 34 -20.51 -4.13 -7.43
CA GLY A 34 -21.06 -5.43 -7.88
C GLY A 34 -20.30 -6.03 -9.06
N LEU A 35 -19.94 -5.21 -10.06
CA LEU A 35 -19.21 -5.65 -11.24
C LEU A 35 -17.83 -6.24 -10.91
N ILE A 36 -17.14 -5.72 -9.87
CA ILE A 36 -15.83 -6.25 -9.43
C ILE A 36 -15.91 -7.73 -9.01
N PHE A 37 -17.08 -8.19 -8.53
CA PHE A 37 -17.29 -9.61 -8.20
C PHE A 37 -17.39 -10.50 -9.44
N ASN A 38 -18.03 -10.00 -10.49
CA ASN A 38 -18.22 -10.69 -11.75
C ASN A 38 -18.15 -9.71 -12.92
N LEU A 39 -16.95 -9.56 -13.50
CA LEU A 39 -16.72 -8.65 -14.62
C LEU A 39 -17.51 -9.02 -15.89
N ASP A 40 -18.06 -10.23 -15.97
CA ASP A 40 -18.83 -10.68 -17.13
C ASP A 40 -20.35 -10.58 -16.89
N ASP A 41 -20.79 -9.88 -15.84
CA ASP A 41 -22.22 -9.64 -15.59
C ASP A 41 -22.81 -8.64 -16.60
N TYR A 42 -23.41 -9.20 -17.66
CA TYR A 42 -24.09 -8.45 -18.71
C TYR A 42 -25.07 -7.40 -18.18
N ASN A 43 -25.92 -7.76 -17.19
CA ASN A 43 -26.97 -6.86 -16.72
C ASN A 43 -26.36 -5.64 -16.02
N THR A 44 -25.33 -5.86 -15.20
CA THR A 44 -24.60 -4.78 -14.52
C THR A 44 -23.88 -3.89 -15.54
N LEU A 45 -23.27 -4.49 -16.57
CA LEU A 45 -22.59 -3.74 -17.64
C LEU A 45 -23.55 -2.88 -18.48
N GLU A 46 -24.69 -3.43 -18.86
CA GLU A 46 -25.72 -2.72 -19.60
C GLU A 46 -26.28 -1.54 -18.77
N GLN A 47 -26.60 -1.78 -17.48
CA GLN A 47 -27.08 -0.73 -16.59
C GLN A 47 -26.04 0.37 -16.37
N LEU A 48 -24.77 0.01 -16.17
CA LEU A 48 -23.68 0.97 -16.07
C LEU A 48 -23.53 1.79 -17.36
N GLY A 49 -23.58 1.14 -18.53
CA GLY A 49 -23.55 1.79 -19.83
C GLY A 49 -24.69 2.81 -19.99
N SER A 50 -25.91 2.41 -19.65
CA SER A 50 -27.10 3.26 -19.73
C SER A 50 -27.02 4.46 -18.78
N LEU A 51 -26.70 4.24 -17.52
CA LEU A 51 -26.60 5.31 -16.51
C LEU A 51 -25.48 6.29 -16.83
N THR A 52 -24.30 5.80 -17.19
CA THR A 52 -23.17 6.66 -17.58
C THR A 52 -23.46 7.45 -18.85
N PHE A 53 -24.16 6.85 -19.82
CA PHE A 53 -24.60 7.57 -21.03
C PHE A 53 -25.58 8.69 -20.69
N SER A 54 -26.57 8.41 -19.83
CA SER A 54 -27.56 9.41 -19.38
C SER A 54 -26.92 10.60 -18.66
N MET A 55 -25.80 10.35 -17.96
CA MET A 55 -25.02 11.38 -17.25
C MET A 55 -24.07 12.16 -18.16
N GLY A 56 -23.92 11.75 -19.43
CA GLY A 56 -22.97 12.34 -20.38
C GLY A 56 -21.54 11.80 -20.27
N TYR A 57 -21.29 10.74 -19.49
CA TYR A 57 -19.97 10.13 -19.38
C TYR A 57 -19.71 9.19 -20.57
N LEU A 58 -19.55 9.76 -21.76
CA LEU A 58 -19.53 9.01 -23.03
C LEU A 58 -18.42 7.96 -23.10
N GLU A 59 -17.22 8.25 -22.57
CA GLU A 59 -16.10 7.28 -22.53
C GLU A 59 -16.36 6.09 -21.60
N ASP A 60 -17.06 6.33 -20.48
CA ASP A 60 -17.47 5.26 -19.56
C ASP A 60 -18.61 4.44 -20.17
N ALA A 61 -19.60 5.11 -20.77
CA ALA A 61 -20.70 4.45 -21.46
C ALA A 61 -20.19 3.55 -22.58
N LYS A 62 -19.30 4.08 -23.42
CA LYS A 62 -18.65 3.32 -24.49
C LYS A 62 -17.90 2.11 -23.93
N PHE A 63 -17.14 2.30 -22.86
CA PHE A 63 -16.41 1.23 -22.20
C PHE A 63 -17.35 0.11 -21.73
N TYR A 64 -18.38 0.44 -20.94
CA TYR A 64 -19.28 -0.56 -20.38
C TYR A 64 -20.11 -1.28 -21.45
N TYR A 65 -20.67 -0.57 -22.43
CA TYR A 65 -21.39 -1.23 -23.52
C TYR A 65 -20.47 -2.08 -24.41
N SER A 66 -19.20 -1.70 -24.60
CA SER A 66 -18.24 -2.54 -25.31
C SER A 66 -17.96 -3.85 -24.58
N LYS A 67 -17.90 -3.81 -23.24
CA LYS A 67 -17.78 -5.02 -22.41
C LYS A 67 -19.09 -5.82 -22.40
N ALA A 68 -20.25 -5.17 -22.32
CA ALA A 68 -21.56 -5.83 -22.42
C ALA A 68 -21.69 -6.60 -23.74
N LEU A 69 -21.27 -6.00 -24.86
CA LEU A 69 -21.29 -6.62 -26.17
C LEU A 69 -20.46 -7.91 -26.22
N ALA A 70 -19.31 -7.94 -25.53
CA ALA A 70 -18.41 -9.09 -25.51
C ALA A 70 -19.01 -10.31 -24.80
N VAL A 71 -19.98 -10.11 -23.89
CA VAL A 71 -20.64 -11.17 -23.11
C VAL A 71 -22.13 -11.35 -23.45
N ALA A 72 -22.64 -10.54 -24.40
CA ALA A 72 -24.04 -10.53 -24.80
C ALA A 72 -24.47 -11.84 -25.47
N GLN A 73 -25.69 -12.29 -25.16
CA GLN A 73 -26.35 -13.35 -25.92
C GLN A 73 -26.80 -12.82 -27.29
N PRO A 74 -27.01 -13.69 -28.31
CA PRO A 74 -27.40 -13.26 -29.65
C PRO A 74 -28.63 -12.34 -29.71
N THR A 75 -29.58 -12.51 -28.78
CA THR A 75 -30.80 -11.70 -28.68
C THR A 75 -30.54 -10.27 -28.18
N GLN A 76 -29.43 -10.04 -27.50
CA GLN A 76 -29.04 -8.76 -26.87
C GLN A 76 -28.13 -7.90 -27.76
N VAL A 77 -27.44 -8.51 -28.73
CA VAL A 77 -26.41 -7.86 -29.55
C VAL A 77 -26.92 -6.60 -30.27
N ASN A 78 -28.12 -6.67 -30.86
CA ASN A 78 -28.64 -5.56 -31.66
C ASN A 78 -28.90 -4.30 -30.81
N GLU A 79 -29.37 -4.48 -29.58
CA GLU A 79 -29.65 -3.39 -28.64
C GLU A 79 -28.35 -2.73 -28.18
N VAL A 80 -27.37 -3.51 -27.75
CA VAL A 80 -26.06 -2.99 -27.35
C VAL A 80 -25.35 -2.28 -28.50
N TYR A 81 -25.45 -2.83 -29.72
CA TYR A 81 -24.86 -2.21 -30.91
C TYR A 81 -25.52 -0.87 -31.24
N HIS A 82 -26.84 -0.76 -31.03
CA HIS A 82 -27.56 0.49 -31.21
C HIS A 82 -27.07 1.57 -30.23
N GLU A 83 -26.93 1.23 -28.95
CA GLU A 83 -26.43 2.16 -27.94
C GLU A 83 -24.98 2.61 -28.22
N LEU A 84 -24.10 1.68 -28.59
CA LEU A 84 -22.73 2.02 -29.01
C LEU A 84 -22.70 2.97 -30.21
N PHE A 85 -23.57 2.74 -31.20
CA PHE A 85 -23.68 3.63 -32.36
C PHE A 85 -24.12 5.05 -31.95
N LEU A 86 -25.07 5.18 -31.03
CA LEU A 86 -25.51 6.48 -30.52
C LEU A 86 -24.38 7.19 -29.76
N ILE A 87 -23.65 6.47 -28.91
CA ILE A 87 -22.53 7.01 -28.13
C ILE A 87 -21.41 7.48 -29.06
N GLU A 88 -20.97 6.67 -30.02
CA GLU A 88 -19.92 7.06 -30.97
C GLU A 88 -20.33 8.25 -31.83
N THR A 89 -21.60 8.32 -32.23
CA THR A 89 -22.15 9.47 -32.95
C THR A 89 -22.07 10.73 -32.07
N ALA A 90 -22.46 10.65 -30.79
CA ALA A 90 -22.37 11.76 -29.85
C ALA A 90 -20.92 12.25 -29.66
N MET A 91 -19.96 11.34 -29.56
CA MET A 91 -18.53 11.65 -29.45
C MET A 91 -17.99 12.33 -30.72
N GLN A 92 -18.30 11.80 -31.90
CA GLN A 92 -17.84 12.33 -33.20
C GLN A 92 -18.36 13.74 -33.48
N LEU A 93 -19.61 14.00 -33.09
CA LEU A 93 -20.24 15.31 -33.29
C LEU A 93 -19.65 16.39 -32.38
N LYS A 94 -18.67 16.07 -31.50
CA LYS A 94 -18.15 16.96 -30.46
C LYS A 94 -19.28 17.74 -29.83
N TYR A 95 -20.29 17.00 -29.37
CA TYR A 95 -21.42 17.63 -28.72
C TYR A 95 -20.90 18.18 -27.38
N ASP A 96 -20.34 19.39 -27.41
CA ASP A 96 -19.56 19.99 -26.32
C ASP A 96 -20.39 20.10 -25.02
N ASP A 97 -21.72 20.07 -25.12
CA ASP A 97 -22.68 20.02 -23.99
C ASP A 97 -22.87 18.61 -23.36
N PHE A 98 -22.28 17.56 -23.94
CA PHE A 98 -22.29 16.19 -23.38
C PHE A 98 -20.98 15.82 -22.70
N MET A 99 -19.88 16.50 -22.99
CA MET A 99 -18.58 16.19 -22.38
C MET A 99 -18.46 16.87 -21.02
N VAL A 100 -18.79 16.15 -19.96
CA VAL A 100 -18.43 16.56 -18.60
C VAL A 100 -17.02 16.05 -18.34
N ASP A 101 -16.05 16.96 -18.20
CA ASP A 101 -14.72 16.61 -17.72
C ASP A 101 -14.86 16.05 -16.30
N ARG A 102 -14.64 14.74 -16.16
CA ARG A 102 -14.80 14.02 -14.91
C ARG A 102 -13.43 13.45 -14.54
N PRO A 103 -12.87 13.82 -13.37
CA PRO A 103 -11.64 13.19 -12.92
C PRO A 103 -11.85 11.69 -12.73
N THR A 104 -10.88 10.89 -13.19
CA THR A 104 -10.89 9.43 -13.01
C THR A 104 -10.95 9.12 -11.53
N ARG A 105 -12.02 8.42 -11.11
CA ARG A 105 -12.22 7.99 -9.72
C ARG A 105 -11.63 6.60 -9.50
N PHE A 106 -11.46 6.22 -8.24
CA PHE A 106 -10.91 4.92 -7.86
C PHE A 106 -11.60 3.75 -8.56
N LEU A 107 -12.93 3.62 -8.44
CA LEU A 107 -13.67 2.48 -9.02
C LEU A 107 -13.56 2.42 -10.55
N ASP A 108 -13.52 3.58 -11.21
CA ASP A 108 -13.37 3.68 -12.66
C ASP A 108 -12.02 3.14 -13.11
N HIS A 109 -10.96 3.62 -12.46
CA HIS A 109 -9.59 3.17 -12.71
C HIS A 109 -9.43 1.69 -12.36
N PHE A 110 -9.94 1.27 -11.21
CA PHE A 110 -9.82 -0.10 -10.72
C PHE A 110 -10.48 -1.10 -11.67
N ILE A 111 -11.72 -0.87 -12.10
CA ILE A 111 -12.41 -1.77 -13.04
C ILE A 111 -11.67 -1.86 -14.37
N ARG A 112 -11.22 -0.73 -14.92
CA ARG A 112 -10.44 -0.71 -16.18
C ARG A 112 -9.17 -1.54 -16.03
N TYR A 113 -8.45 -1.36 -14.93
CA TYR A 113 -7.26 -2.14 -14.61
C TYR A 113 -7.54 -3.64 -14.48
N LEU A 114 -8.63 -4.03 -13.82
CA LEU A 114 -9.03 -5.44 -13.73
C LEU A 114 -9.30 -6.05 -15.12
N TYR A 115 -9.94 -5.33 -16.05
CA TYR A 115 -10.09 -5.81 -17.43
C TYR A 115 -8.77 -5.88 -18.21
N GLU A 116 -7.80 -5.02 -17.91
CA GLU A 116 -6.46 -5.14 -18.50
C GLU A 116 -5.79 -6.42 -18.01
N CYS A 117 -5.87 -6.72 -16.71
CA CYS A 117 -5.36 -7.94 -16.11
C CYS A 117 -6.10 -9.20 -16.61
N SER A 118 -7.41 -9.14 -16.85
CA SER A 118 -8.18 -10.31 -17.32
C SER A 118 -7.74 -10.82 -18.70
N ASN A 119 -7.10 -9.96 -19.50
CA ASN A 119 -6.58 -10.29 -20.83
C ASN A 119 -5.11 -10.76 -20.78
N GLN A 120 -4.51 -10.88 -19.59
CA GLN A 120 -3.11 -11.22 -19.39
C GLN A 120 -2.98 -12.47 -18.51
N ASN A 121 -2.09 -13.38 -18.89
CA ASN A 121 -1.68 -14.50 -18.05
C ASN A 121 -0.24 -14.26 -17.60
N HIS A 122 -0.05 -13.89 -16.33
CA HIS A 122 1.29 -13.67 -15.80
C HIS A 122 1.79 -14.92 -15.10
N VAL A 123 2.86 -15.51 -15.66
CA VAL A 123 3.45 -16.76 -15.16
C VAL A 123 4.64 -16.50 -14.21
N PHE A 124 5.15 -15.26 -14.12
CA PHE A 124 6.43 -14.93 -13.47
C PHE A 124 6.35 -13.78 -12.45
N ASN A 125 5.52 -13.94 -11.41
CA ASN A 125 5.36 -12.93 -10.34
C ASN A 125 5.60 -13.49 -8.93
N LEU A 126 6.36 -14.58 -8.81
CA LEU A 126 6.62 -15.24 -7.53
C LEU A 126 8.10 -15.32 -7.24
N ASP A 127 8.50 -14.95 -6.03
CA ASP A 127 9.84 -15.18 -5.50
C ASP A 127 9.91 -16.60 -4.96
N ILE A 128 10.17 -17.56 -5.85
CA ILE A 128 10.21 -18.99 -5.52
C ILE A 128 11.27 -19.26 -4.44
N ASP A 129 12.39 -18.54 -4.47
CA ASP A 129 13.46 -18.71 -3.49
C ASP A 129 12.99 -18.28 -2.09
N TRP A 130 12.30 -17.14 -2.00
CA TRP A 130 11.70 -16.68 -0.74
C TRP A 130 10.62 -17.63 -0.24
N LEU A 131 9.71 -18.07 -1.11
CA LEU A 131 8.63 -19.00 -0.75
C LEU A 131 9.16 -20.35 -0.25
N SER A 132 10.18 -20.89 -0.94
CA SER A 132 10.88 -22.10 -0.52
C SER A 132 11.53 -21.91 0.86
N TYR A 133 12.15 -20.75 1.10
CA TYR A 133 12.81 -20.43 2.36
C TYR A 133 11.83 -20.35 3.54
N ILE A 134 10.65 -19.74 3.38
CA ILE A 134 9.62 -19.67 4.43
C ILE A 134 8.77 -20.95 4.51
N GLY A 135 9.11 -22.01 3.77
CA GLY A 135 8.40 -23.29 3.79
C GLY A 135 6.99 -23.24 3.18
N VAL A 136 6.72 -22.25 2.34
CA VAL A 136 5.40 -22.04 1.72
C VAL A 136 5.31 -22.75 0.37
N SER A 137 4.35 -23.69 0.25
CA SER A 137 4.06 -24.35 -1.02
C SER A 137 3.44 -23.38 -2.04
N ILE A 138 3.86 -23.49 -3.31
CA ILE A 138 3.42 -22.60 -4.38
C ILE A 138 1.98 -22.94 -4.80
N THR A 139 0.99 -22.33 -4.14
CA THR A 139 -0.40 -22.27 -4.60
C THR A 139 -0.97 -20.89 -4.26
N ASP A 140 -1.83 -20.32 -5.13
CA ASP A 140 -2.35 -18.95 -4.92
C ASP A 140 -3.05 -18.80 -3.57
N ARG A 141 -3.82 -19.82 -3.16
CA ARG A 141 -4.55 -19.81 -1.89
C ARG A 141 -3.65 -19.80 -0.66
N VAL A 142 -2.42 -20.27 -0.78
CA VAL A 142 -1.46 -20.25 0.33
C VAL A 142 -0.72 -18.91 0.38
N LEU A 143 -0.60 -18.23 -0.76
CA LEU A 143 0.05 -16.91 -0.84
C LEU A 143 -0.88 -15.78 -0.46
N ILE A 144 -2.12 -15.82 -0.94
CA ILE A 144 -3.16 -14.83 -0.67
C ILE A 144 -4.52 -15.53 -0.68
N ASP A 145 -5.27 -15.46 0.42
CA ASP A 145 -6.69 -15.85 0.43
C ASP A 145 -7.53 -14.78 -0.27
N THR A 146 -7.57 -14.84 -1.59
CA THR A 146 -8.30 -13.91 -2.45
C THR A 146 -9.78 -13.81 -2.10
N SER A 147 -10.38 -14.86 -1.52
CA SER A 147 -11.78 -14.83 -1.10
C SER A 147 -11.99 -13.95 0.13
N THR A 148 -11.05 -13.99 1.08
CA THR A 148 -11.05 -13.13 2.26
C THR A 148 -10.69 -11.69 1.88
N GLU A 149 -9.68 -11.49 1.05
CA GLU A 149 -9.30 -10.16 0.55
C GLU A 149 -10.44 -9.49 -0.22
N LEU A 150 -11.19 -10.23 -1.04
CA LEU A 150 -12.34 -9.69 -1.76
C LEU A 150 -13.47 -9.26 -0.79
N ARG A 151 -13.71 -10.01 0.29
CA ARG A 151 -14.66 -9.57 1.33
C ARG A 151 -14.17 -8.31 2.04
N GLN A 152 -12.91 -8.29 2.45
CA GLN A 152 -12.29 -7.14 3.10
C GLN A 152 -12.31 -5.90 2.20
N PHE A 153 -12.12 -6.06 0.89
CA PHE A 153 -12.27 -4.96 -0.07
C PHE A 153 -13.67 -4.34 0.01
N PHE A 154 -14.73 -5.15 0.06
CA PHE A 154 -16.10 -4.63 0.15
C PHE A 154 -16.37 -3.92 1.47
N ASP A 155 -15.90 -4.48 2.58
CA ASP A 155 -16.08 -3.89 3.92
C ASP A 155 -15.37 -2.52 4.04
N HIS A 156 -14.34 -2.27 3.22
CA HIS A 156 -13.45 -1.11 3.34
C HIS A 156 -13.32 -0.26 2.07
N VAL A 157 -14.19 -0.47 1.05
CA VAL A 157 -14.09 0.21 -0.25
C VAL A 157 -14.16 1.73 -0.13
N ASP A 158 -14.98 2.26 0.79
CA ASP A 158 -15.08 3.70 1.04
C ASP A 158 -13.77 4.30 1.57
N GLY A 159 -13.02 3.52 2.36
CA GLY A 159 -11.67 3.89 2.82
C GLY A 159 -10.67 3.95 1.67
N LEU A 160 -10.74 2.99 0.74
CA LEU A 160 -9.89 2.97 -0.45
C LEU A 160 -10.20 4.13 -1.40
N ILE A 161 -11.48 4.44 -1.60
CA ILE A 161 -11.92 5.62 -2.37
C ILE A 161 -11.37 6.89 -1.71
N TYR A 162 -11.54 7.03 -0.39
CA TYR A 162 -11.04 8.19 0.35
C TYR A 162 -9.53 8.37 0.20
N LEU A 163 -8.75 7.29 0.34
CA LEU A 163 -7.30 7.33 0.14
C LEU A 163 -6.96 7.78 -1.29
N TYR A 164 -7.55 7.12 -2.30
CA TYR A 164 -7.27 7.40 -3.72
C TYR A 164 -7.45 8.88 -4.07
N ASP A 165 -8.52 9.50 -3.56
CA ASP A 165 -8.84 10.91 -3.80
C ASP A 165 -7.87 11.87 -3.09
N ARG A 166 -7.20 11.41 -2.03
CA ARG A 166 -6.20 12.18 -1.26
C ARG A 166 -4.77 11.97 -1.74
N LEU A 167 -4.49 10.93 -2.52
CA LEU A 167 -3.16 10.72 -3.09
C LEU A 167 -2.79 11.86 -4.05
N ASN A 168 -1.61 12.43 -3.81
CA ASN A 168 -1.16 13.67 -4.46
C ASN A 168 -0.61 13.49 -5.87
N ASN A 169 -0.45 12.25 -6.36
CA ASN A 169 0.01 12.00 -7.71
C ASN A 169 -0.55 10.70 -8.30
N GLU A 170 -0.40 10.57 -9.62
CA GLU A 170 -0.86 9.43 -10.40
C GLU A 170 -0.09 8.15 -10.08
N ASP A 171 1.23 8.23 -9.86
CA ASP A 171 2.06 7.08 -9.49
C ASP A 171 1.50 6.36 -8.25
N SER A 172 1.14 7.10 -7.20
CA SER A 172 0.57 6.54 -5.98
C SER A 172 -0.81 5.92 -6.21
N ARG A 173 -1.64 6.53 -7.06
CA ARG A 173 -2.96 6.01 -7.43
C ARG A 173 -2.85 4.70 -8.20
N ASN A 174 -1.90 4.61 -9.13
CA ASN A 174 -1.58 3.41 -9.88
C ASN A 174 -1.10 2.29 -8.94
N VAL A 175 -0.25 2.62 -7.96
CA VAL A 175 0.20 1.67 -6.93
C VAL A 175 -0.99 1.15 -6.12
N LEU A 176 -1.90 2.02 -5.66
CA LEU A 176 -3.08 1.60 -4.91
C LEU A 176 -3.94 0.62 -5.71
N VAL A 177 -4.24 0.96 -6.97
CA VAL A 177 -5.02 0.09 -7.88
C VAL A 177 -4.33 -1.26 -8.09
N ASN A 178 -3.02 -1.26 -8.35
CA ASN A 178 -2.25 -2.48 -8.55
C ASN A 178 -2.25 -3.38 -7.30
N VAL A 179 -1.95 -2.83 -6.13
CA VAL A 179 -1.84 -3.58 -4.87
C VAL A 179 -3.18 -4.16 -4.45
N ILE A 180 -4.28 -3.40 -4.57
CA ILE A 180 -5.62 -3.91 -4.26
C ILE A 180 -6.03 -5.00 -5.26
N ALA A 181 -5.72 -4.84 -6.55
CA ALA A 181 -5.99 -5.87 -7.55
C ALA A 181 -5.18 -7.15 -7.26
N LEU A 182 -3.91 -6.99 -6.90
CA LEU A 182 -3.01 -8.10 -6.52
C LEU A 182 -3.57 -8.89 -5.33
N ARG A 183 -4.13 -8.19 -4.33
CA ARG A 183 -4.77 -8.82 -3.17
C ARG A 183 -6.02 -9.62 -3.53
N ILE A 184 -6.92 -9.05 -4.34
CA ILE A 184 -8.21 -9.73 -4.62
C ILE A 184 -8.12 -10.79 -5.71
N TRP A 185 -7.14 -10.73 -6.62
CA TRP A 185 -7.01 -11.67 -7.74
C TRP A 185 -5.74 -12.52 -7.74
N GLY A 186 -4.77 -12.18 -6.90
CA GLY A 186 -3.51 -12.91 -6.77
C GLY A 186 -2.51 -12.64 -7.91
N SER A 187 -1.28 -13.11 -7.68
CA SER A 187 -0.12 -12.84 -8.53
C SER A 187 -0.14 -13.54 -9.90
N LYS A 188 -1.03 -14.51 -10.13
CA LYS A 188 -1.21 -15.14 -11.47
C LYS A 188 -1.93 -14.24 -12.46
N ARG A 189 -2.87 -13.43 -11.97
CA ARG A 189 -3.69 -12.53 -12.82
C ARG A 189 -3.16 -11.10 -12.79
N VAL A 190 -2.56 -10.70 -11.68
CA VAL A 190 -2.07 -9.33 -11.50
C VAL A 190 -0.56 -9.36 -11.34
N LYS A 191 0.12 -8.58 -12.17
CA LYS A 191 1.56 -8.37 -12.07
C LYS A 191 1.85 -7.22 -11.11
N SER A 192 2.62 -7.48 -10.06
CA SER A 192 3.12 -6.41 -9.17
C SER A 192 3.90 -5.38 -9.98
N VAL A 193 3.71 -4.09 -9.64
CA VAL A 193 4.48 -2.96 -10.19
C VAL A 193 5.99 -3.15 -10.08
N LEU A 194 6.46 -3.89 -9.06
CA LEU A 194 7.88 -4.14 -8.85
C LEU A 194 8.45 -5.29 -9.67
N SER A 195 7.63 -6.22 -10.19
CA SER A 195 8.10 -7.41 -10.91
C SER A 195 8.64 -7.05 -12.31
N ASN A 196 9.83 -6.44 -12.38
CA ASN A 196 10.51 -6.07 -13.60
C ASN A 196 11.97 -6.54 -13.60
N SER A 197 12.65 -6.42 -14.74
CA SER A 197 14.02 -6.92 -14.89
C SER A 197 15.01 -6.23 -13.93
N ALA A 198 14.77 -4.98 -13.55
CA ALA A 198 15.63 -4.26 -12.60
C ALA A 198 15.49 -4.82 -11.18
N TYR A 199 14.26 -5.11 -10.73
CA TYR A 199 14.01 -5.79 -9.45
C TYR A 199 14.72 -7.15 -9.37
N TRP A 200 14.51 -8.01 -10.37
CA TRP A 200 15.13 -9.34 -10.37
C TRP A 200 16.66 -9.29 -10.44
N LYS A 201 17.21 -8.28 -11.13
CA LYS A 201 18.65 -8.02 -11.12
C LYS A 201 19.13 -7.63 -9.72
N ARG A 202 18.46 -6.69 -9.03
CA ARG A 202 18.80 -6.33 -7.64
C ARG A 202 18.71 -7.53 -6.70
N ARG A 203 17.63 -8.31 -6.80
CA ARG A 203 17.41 -9.52 -6.00
C ARG A 203 18.54 -10.54 -6.15
N SER A 204 19.03 -10.75 -7.37
CA SER A 204 20.17 -11.66 -7.64
C SER A 204 21.48 -11.19 -7.03
N LEU A 205 21.71 -9.87 -6.91
CA LEU A 205 22.93 -9.31 -6.33
C LEU A 205 23.06 -9.62 -4.83
N ILE A 206 21.95 -9.76 -4.11
CA ILE A 206 21.92 -10.03 -2.67
C ILE A 206 22.66 -11.32 -2.32
N TYR A 207 22.60 -12.35 -3.17
CA TYR A 207 23.32 -13.60 -2.95
C TYR A 207 24.85 -13.38 -2.85
N GLY A 208 25.40 -12.45 -3.63
CA GLY A 208 26.82 -12.08 -3.59
C GLY A 208 27.24 -11.20 -2.42
N LEU A 209 26.27 -10.74 -1.61
CA LEU A 209 26.49 -9.98 -0.37
C LEU A 209 26.46 -10.88 0.88
N SER A 210 25.80 -12.04 0.77
CA SER A 210 25.61 -12.99 1.87
C SER A 210 26.85 -13.84 2.15
N GLN A 211 27.03 -14.23 3.41
CA GLN A 211 27.97 -15.27 3.84
C GLN A 211 27.17 -16.43 4.44
N PRO A 212 26.71 -17.41 3.64
CA PRO A 212 25.70 -18.39 4.07
C PRO A 212 26.16 -19.34 5.19
N ASN A 213 27.48 -19.48 5.41
CA ASN A 213 28.03 -20.26 6.51
C ASN A 213 28.20 -19.45 7.82
N ASN A 214 27.96 -18.14 7.77
CA ASN A 214 28.03 -17.24 8.92
C ASN A 214 26.59 -16.83 9.28
N ILE A 215 25.99 -17.60 10.18
CA ILE A 215 24.58 -17.46 10.58
C ILE A 215 24.44 -17.29 12.08
N ILE A 216 23.33 -16.70 12.50
CA ILE A 216 22.86 -16.73 13.89
C ILE A 216 21.42 -17.20 13.95
N TYR A 217 21.03 -17.77 15.08
CA TYR A 217 19.66 -18.14 15.37
C TYR A 217 19.00 -17.04 16.20
N ASN A 218 17.80 -16.63 15.79
CA ASN A 218 16.89 -15.80 16.56
C ASN A 218 15.57 -16.58 16.64
N ASN A 219 15.40 -17.32 17.75
CA ASN A 219 14.29 -18.25 17.95
C ASN A 219 14.07 -19.19 16.75
N HIS A 220 12.99 -18.99 16.00
CA HIS A 220 12.63 -19.81 14.84
C HIS A 220 13.26 -19.36 13.52
N TRP A 221 14.01 -18.25 13.53
CA TRP A 221 14.62 -17.64 12.35
C TRP A 221 16.12 -17.89 12.27
N VAL A 222 16.60 -18.11 11.04
CA VAL A 222 18.04 -18.25 10.72
C VAL A 222 18.50 -17.01 9.96
N LEU A 223 19.25 -16.15 10.63
CA LEU A 223 19.73 -14.89 10.06
C LEU A 223 21.13 -15.09 9.48
N THR A 224 21.32 -14.64 8.25
CA THR A 224 22.60 -14.75 7.54
C THR A 224 23.36 -13.44 7.65
N PHE A 225 24.70 -13.51 7.76
CA PHE A 225 25.56 -12.35 7.72
C PHE A 225 25.65 -11.74 6.32
N TYR A 226 25.55 -10.42 6.22
CA TYR A 226 25.71 -9.64 5.00
C TYR A 226 26.76 -8.54 5.17
N ASP A 227 27.56 -8.31 4.12
CA ASP A 227 28.39 -7.11 3.96
C ASP A 227 27.84 -6.29 2.78
N LEU A 228 27.27 -5.13 3.09
CA LEU A 228 26.59 -4.28 2.12
C LEU A 228 27.53 -3.27 1.44
N GLY A 229 28.84 -3.32 1.71
CA GLY A 229 29.80 -2.34 1.19
C GLY A 229 29.81 -2.28 -0.35
N LYS A 230 29.57 -3.42 -1.01
CA LYS A 230 29.51 -3.52 -2.49
C LYS A 230 28.30 -2.81 -3.11
N VAL A 231 27.28 -2.51 -2.32
CA VAL A 231 26.05 -1.82 -2.76
C VAL A 231 25.91 -0.42 -2.15
N GLY A 232 27.02 0.13 -1.64
CA GLY A 232 27.11 1.53 -1.22
C GLY A 232 26.74 1.80 0.24
N TYR A 233 26.45 0.76 1.03
CA TYR A 233 26.23 0.89 2.47
C TYR A 233 27.41 0.30 3.23
N PRO A 234 28.16 1.08 4.03
CA PRO A 234 29.26 0.56 4.85
C PRO A 234 28.74 -0.23 6.08
N ILE A 235 27.69 -1.02 5.89
CA ILE A 235 26.92 -1.70 6.93
C ILE A 235 27.15 -3.21 6.84
N ARG A 236 27.36 -3.84 7.99
CA ARG A 236 27.40 -5.30 8.15
C ARG A 236 26.37 -5.74 9.18
N LEU A 237 25.60 -6.77 8.87
CA LEU A 237 24.50 -7.20 9.76
C LEU A 237 24.09 -8.64 9.50
N TYR A 238 23.49 -9.25 10.51
CA TYR A 238 22.71 -10.47 10.40
C TYR A 238 21.25 -10.11 10.14
N CYS A 239 20.69 -10.58 9.02
CA CYS A 239 19.30 -10.31 8.64
C CYS A 239 18.75 -11.44 7.76
N LEU A 240 17.46 -11.39 7.46
CA LEU A 240 16.85 -12.15 6.38
C LEU A 240 17.18 -11.53 5.02
N ASN A 241 17.21 -12.37 3.99
CA ASN A 241 17.38 -11.91 2.61
C ASN A 241 16.30 -10.87 2.22
N ALA A 242 15.05 -11.11 2.61
CA ALA A 242 13.94 -10.20 2.39
C ALA A 242 14.19 -8.82 3.03
N GLY A 243 14.68 -8.76 4.27
CA GLY A 243 15.04 -7.50 4.93
C GLY A 243 16.15 -6.75 4.18
N ILE A 244 17.17 -7.46 3.68
CA ILE A 244 18.21 -6.85 2.84
C ILE A 244 17.62 -6.28 1.54
N SER A 245 16.70 -7.01 0.91
CA SER A 245 16.02 -6.60 -0.31
C SER A 245 15.19 -5.34 -0.05
N ASN A 246 14.27 -5.37 0.92
CA ASN A 246 13.30 -4.31 1.14
C ASN A 246 13.98 -3.04 1.66
N THR A 247 14.82 -3.16 2.69
CA THR A 247 15.43 -2.00 3.37
C THR A 247 16.50 -1.34 2.51
N PHE A 248 17.41 -2.11 1.90
CA PHE A 248 18.60 -1.54 1.25
C PHE A 248 18.53 -1.49 -0.28
N MET A 249 17.83 -2.44 -0.92
CA MET A 249 17.73 -2.49 -2.39
C MET A 249 16.53 -1.69 -2.89
N GLU A 250 15.34 -1.99 -2.36
CA GLU A 250 14.08 -1.33 -2.73
C GLU A 250 13.84 -0.04 -1.95
N LYS A 251 14.58 0.18 -0.85
CA LYS A 251 14.52 1.39 -0.01
C LYS A 251 13.08 1.66 0.44
N GLN A 252 12.50 0.68 1.15
CA GLN A 252 11.09 0.64 1.54
C GLN A 252 10.54 1.94 2.16
N TYR A 253 11.39 2.72 2.83
CA TYR A 253 10.99 3.95 3.51
C TYR A 253 11.49 5.21 2.75
N GLU A 254 11.81 5.08 1.47
CA GLU A 254 11.96 6.19 0.51
C GLU A 254 10.83 6.15 -0.52
N TYR A 255 10.07 7.23 -0.65
CA TYR A 255 9.17 7.42 -1.79
C TYR A 255 9.93 8.05 -2.96
N THR A 256 9.85 7.46 -4.15
CA THR A 256 10.34 8.07 -5.39
C THR A 256 9.26 7.96 -6.46
N GLY A 257 8.55 9.06 -6.69
CA GLY A 257 7.63 9.23 -7.81
C GLY A 257 8.20 10.15 -8.89
N SER A 258 7.45 10.37 -9.95
CA SER A 258 7.87 11.12 -11.14
C SER A 258 8.37 12.54 -10.81
N ASN A 259 7.76 13.20 -9.82
CA ASN A 259 8.04 14.60 -9.47
C ASN A 259 8.32 14.81 -7.97
N HIS A 260 8.42 13.75 -7.18
CA HIS A 260 8.54 13.88 -5.72
C HIS A 260 9.43 12.79 -5.14
N ARG A 261 10.27 13.18 -4.18
CA ARG A 261 11.15 12.26 -3.45
C ARG A 261 11.05 12.54 -1.96
N ILE A 262 10.71 11.51 -1.20
CA ILE A 262 10.58 11.57 0.26
C ILE A 262 11.57 10.57 0.83
N LYS A 263 12.45 11.04 1.71
CA LYS A 263 13.44 10.21 2.41
C LYS A 263 13.96 10.98 3.62
N VAL A 264 14.54 10.23 4.56
CA VAL A 264 15.38 10.81 5.63
C VAL A 264 16.50 11.65 5.04
N GLN A 265 16.72 12.84 5.61
CA GLN A 265 17.76 13.79 5.23
C GLN A 265 18.89 13.83 6.25
N ALA A 266 20.05 14.34 5.82
CA ALA A 266 21.18 14.54 6.71
C ALA A 266 20.82 15.50 7.86
N GLY A 267 21.04 15.04 9.10
CA GLY A 267 20.72 15.75 10.31
C GLY A 267 19.39 15.34 10.94
N ASP A 268 18.56 14.53 10.29
CA ASP A 268 17.22 14.20 10.78
C ASP A 268 17.24 13.43 12.12
N VAL A 269 16.26 13.73 12.97
CA VAL A 269 15.88 12.88 14.10
C VAL A 269 14.75 11.96 13.67
N VAL A 270 15.02 10.66 13.68
CA VAL A 270 14.13 9.61 13.19
C VAL A 270 13.57 8.82 14.37
N ILE A 271 12.26 8.61 14.37
CA ILE A 271 11.61 7.59 15.19
C ILE A 271 11.36 6.37 14.29
N ASP A 272 11.99 5.25 14.62
CA ASP A 272 11.86 3.96 13.95
C ASP A 272 10.98 3.05 14.81
N ALA A 273 9.67 3.07 14.59
CA ALA A 273 8.75 2.21 15.32
C ALA A 273 8.67 0.83 14.64
N GLY A 274 9.19 -0.19 15.34
CA GLY A 274 9.37 -1.55 14.82
C GLY A 274 10.79 -1.75 14.26
N GLY A 275 11.78 -1.79 15.14
CA GLY A 275 13.19 -1.92 14.78
C GLY A 275 13.64 -3.34 14.45
N CYS A 276 12.93 -4.38 14.93
CA CYS A 276 13.22 -5.79 14.70
C CYS A 276 14.70 -6.14 14.92
N TRP A 277 15.46 -6.42 13.86
CA TRP A 277 16.89 -6.76 13.93
C TRP A 277 17.82 -5.56 13.69
N GLY A 278 17.28 -4.35 13.58
CA GLY A 278 18.03 -3.10 13.46
C GLY A 278 18.47 -2.73 12.05
N ASP A 279 17.98 -3.41 11.01
CA ASP A 279 18.30 -3.09 9.62
C ASP A 279 17.77 -1.71 9.23
N THR A 280 16.53 -1.37 9.57
CA THR A 280 15.95 -0.02 9.35
C THR A 280 16.67 1.03 10.19
N ALA A 281 16.98 0.74 11.46
CA ALA A 281 17.71 1.65 12.34
C ALA A 281 19.11 1.99 11.79
N LEU A 282 19.85 0.99 11.30
CA LEU A 282 21.16 1.17 10.66
C LEU A 282 21.03 1.97 9.36
N TYR A 283 20.03 1.66 8.53
CA TYR A 283 19.74 2.38 7.31
C TYR A 283 19.44 3.87 7.59
N PHE A 284 18.55 4.17 8.54
CA PHE A 284 18.21 5.54 8.90
C PHE A 284 19.40 6.30 9.51
N ALA A 285 20.21 5.66 10.37
CA ALA A 285 21.40 6.31 10.93
C ALA A 285 22.47 6.63 9.87
N GLN A 286 22.54 5.82 8.82
CA GLN A 286 23.39 6.06 7.66
C GLN A 286 22.87 7.24 6.82
N GLU A 287 21.57 7.27 6.49
CA GLU A 287 20.97 8.35 5.69
C GLU A 287 20.95 9.69 6.45
N ALA A 288 20.66 9.68 7.75
CA ALA A 288 20.66 10.87 8.59
C ALA A 288 22.08 11.41 8.87
N GLY A 289 23.12 10.60 8.66
CA GLY A 289 24.51 11.04 8.77
C GLY A 289 24.90 11.51 10.18
N ALA A 290 26.01 12.24 10.28
CA ALA A 290 26.65 12.56 11.57
C ALA A 290 25.85 13.48 12.49
N GLY A 291 24.94 14.29 11.94
CA GLY A 291 24.07 15.18 12.72
C GLY A 291 22.73 14.57 13.10
N GLY A 292 22.44 13.34 12.65
CA GLY A 292 21.17 12.67 12.88
C GLY A 292 21.17 11.77 14.11
N GLN A 293 19.96 11.41 14.55
CA GLN A 293 19.74 10.48 15.65
C GLN A 293 18.52 9.59 15.35
N VAL A 294 18.62 8.31 15.67
CA VAL A 294 17.52 7.35 15.54
C VAL A 294 17.10 6.88 16.92
N TYR A 295 15.80 6.91 17.19
CA TYR A 295 15.18 6.25 18.34
C TYR A 295 14.36 5.08 17.80
N SER A 296 14.86 3.86 18.01
CA SER A 296 14.29 2.65 17.42
C SER A 296 13.61 1.80 18.49
N PHE A 297 12.32 1.54 18.32
CA PHE A 297 11.51 0.75 19.23
C PHE A 297 11.62 -0.74 18.90
N GLU A 298 12.12 -1.52 19.83
CA GLU A 298 12.13 -2.99 19.77
C GLU A 298 12.22 -3.51 21.20
N PHE A 299 11.30 -4.38 21.61
CA PHE A 299 11.14 -4.80 23.01
C PHE A 299 11.24 -6.32 23.19
N ILE A 300 11.22 -7.08 22.10
CA ILE A 300 11.32 -8.53 22.13
C ILE A 300 12.79 -8.89 22.40
N PRO A 301 13.08 -9.61 23.51
CA PRO A 301 14.47 -9.82 23.95
C PRO A 301 15.39 -10.47 22.89
N SER A 302 14.86 -11.42 22.11
CA SER A 302 15.58 -12.08 21.02
C SER A 302 16.00 -11.08 19.94
N ASN A 303 15.05 -10.25 19.49
CA ASN A 303 15.25 -9.20 18.49
C ASN A 303 16.19 -8.12 18.99
N VAL A 304 15.99 -7.60 20.21
CA VAL A 304 16.89 -6.62 20.86
C VAL A 304 18.33 -7.15 20.90
N ASN A 305 18.54 -8.42 21.24
CA ASN A 305 19.87 -9.02 21.27
C ASN A 305 20.51 -9.11 19.87
N THR A 306 19.73 -9.47 18.85
CA THR A 306 20.19 -9.42 17.45
C THR A 306 20.52 -7.99 17.03
N MET A 307 19.65 -7.03 17.32
CA MET A 307 19.85 -5.62 17.02
C MET A 307 21.15 -5.12 17.66
N LYS A 308 21.39 -5.39 18.94
CA LYS A 308 22.64 -5.02 19.63
C LYS A 308 23.88 -5.60 18.93
N LYS A 309 23.85 -6.88 18.53
CA LYS A 309 24.94 -7.50 17.74
C LYS A 309 25.16 -6.78 16.40
N ASN A 310 24.07 -6.44 15.70
CA ASN A 310 24.15 -5.71 14.44
C ASN A 310 24.70 -4.29 14.64
N LEU A 311 24.35 -3.60 15.73
CA LEU A 311 24.95 -2.32 16.07
C LEU A 311 26.45 -2.44 16.38
N ASP A 312 26.88 -3.50 17.07
CA ASP A 312 28.28 -3.76 17.39
C ASP A 312 29.15 -4.01 16.14
N LEU A 313 28.56 -4.55 15.07
CA LEU A 313 29.22 -4.69 13.76
C LEU A 313 29.42 -3.33 13.06
N ASN A 314 28.73 -2.28 13.50
CA ASN A 314 28.71 -0.94 12.88
C ASN A 314 29.03 0.16 13.90
N PRO A 315 30.24 0.17 14.49
CA PRO A 315 30.60 1.13 15.55
C PRO A 315 30.54 2.59 15.10
N HIS A 316 30.65 2.87 13.80
CA HIS A 316 30.55 4.21 13.22
C HIS A 316 29.11 4.77 13.15
N LEU A 317 28.09 3.92 13.33
CA LEU A 317 26.67 4.29 13.37
C LEU A 317 26.04 4.10 14.75
N LYS A 318 26.56 3.16 15.55
CA LYS A 318 25.99 2.72 16.83
C LYS A 318 25.58 3.86 17.76
N ASP A 319 26.43 4.88 17.92
CA ASP A 319 26.17 5.99 18.86
C ASP A 319 25.01 6.89 18.41
N ARG A 320 24.57 6.79 17.15
CA ARG A 320 23.43 7.52 16.59
C ARG A 320 22.11 6.78 16.76
N ILE A 321 22.12 5.58 17.35
CA ILE A 321 20.93 4.73 17.48
C ILE A 321 20.68 4.48 18.96
N LYS A 322 19.52 4.90 19.45
CA LYS A 322 19.03 4.59 20.78
C LYS A 322 17.92 3.55 20.69
N ILE A 323 18.15 2.37 21.27
CA ILE A 323 17.14 1.32 21.38
C ILE A 323 16.17 1.68 22.50
N ILE A 324 14.88 1.60 22.20
CA ILE A 324 13.78 1.79 23.13
C ILE A 324 13.12 0.44 23.35
N GLU A 325 13.41 -0.19 24.50
CA GLU A 325 12.99 -1.56 24.84
C GLU A 325 11.55 -1.62 25.37
N GLN A 326 10.63 -0.92 24.71
CA GLN A 326 9.20 -0.87 25.05
C GLN A 326 8.38 -0.90 23.75
N PRO A 327 7.20 -1.55 23.71
CA PRO A 327 6.30 -1.46 22.58
C PRO A 327 5.72 -0.05 22.47
N VAL A 328 5.64 0.46 21.24
CA VAL A 328 4.96 1.73 20.97
C VAL A 328 3.45 1.54 21.06
N TRP A 329 2.74 2.49 21.67
CA TRP A 329 1.28 2.41 21.83
C TRP A 329 0.65 3.80 21.96
N ASN A 330 -0.67 3.87 22.21
CA ASN A 330 -1.38 5.14 22.39
C ASN A 330 -1.19 5.77 23.78
N THR A 331 -0.78 4.99 24.77
CA THR A 331 -0.53 5.38 26.16
C THR A 331 0.73 4.68 26.68
N SER A 332 1.40 5.29 27.66
CA SER A 332 2.60 4.74 28.28
C SER A 332 2.29 4.00 29.56
N ASP A 333 3.20 3.11 29.94
CA ASP A 333 3.21 2.37 31.20
C ASP A 333 1.98 1.45 31.38
N GLU A 334 1.29 1.09 30.29
CA GLU A 334 0.24 0.08 30.30
C GLU A 334 0.83 -1.32 30.10
N LEU A 335 0.34 -2.29 30.87
CA LEU A 335 0.71 -3.68 30.71
C LEU A 335 0.20 -4.21 29.36
N CYS A 336 1.08 -4.81 28.59
CA CYS A 336 0.74 -5.51 27.36
C CYS A 336 1.42 -6.88 27.30
N TYR A 337 0.82 -7.77 26.53
CA TYR A 337 1.28 -9.12 26.24
C TYR A 337 1.74 -9.19 24.79
N TYR A 338 2.75 -10.03 24.53
CA TYR A 338 3.24 -10.22 23.18
C TYR A 338 3.48 -11.69 22.86
N LEU A 339 3.38 -12.01 21.56
CA LEU A 339 3.79 -13.27 20.97
C LEU A 339 4.94 -12.99 20.01
N ASP A 340 6.11 -13.57 20.31
CA ASP A 340 7.30 -13.44 19.49
C ASP A 340 7.20 -14.35 18.26
N ASN A 341 7.28 -13.73 17.09
CA ASN A 341 7.38 -14.41 15.82
C ASN A 341 8.36 -13.68 14.88
N GLY A 342 9.43 -13.09 15.46
CA GLY A 342 10.40 -12.27 14.71
C GLY A 342 9.73 -11.06 14.05
N PRO A 343 9.77 -10.91 12.71
CA PRO A 343 9.13 -9.78 12.03
C PRO A 343 7.62 -9.73 12.21
N ALA A 344 6.94 -10.88 12.36
CA ALA A 344 5.47 -10.95 12.45
C ALA A 344 4.96 -11.04 13.91
N SER A 345 5.65 -10.38 14.84
CA SER A 345 5.31 -10.43 16.26
C SER A 345 4.11 -9.54 16.59
N ILE A 346 3.23 -9.98 17.48
CA ILE A 346 2.00 -9.24 17.82
C ILE A 346 1.97 -8.77 19.27
N VAL A 347 1.28 -7.64 19.51
CA VAL A 347 1.05 -7.06 20.84
C VAL A 347 -0.45 -6.97 21.13
N SER A 348 -0.83 -7.25 22.38
CA SER A 348 -2.21 -7.15 22.86
C SER A 348 -2.25 -6.60 24.28
N ASN A 349 -3.30 -5.85 24.61
CA ASN A 349 -3.60 -5.44 25.98
C ASN A 349 -4.28 -6.54 26.81
N THR A 350 -4.52 -7.71 26.21
CA THR A 350 -5.07 -8.90 26.86
C THR A 350 -4.14 -10.09 26.67
N LYS A 351 -4.21 -11.05 27.59
CA LYS A 351 -3.37 -12.26 27.50
C LYS A 351 -3.62 -12.98 26.18
N ILE A 352 -2.54 -13.23 25.45
CA ILE A 352 -2.55 -13.99 24.20
C ILE A 352 -2.33 -15.46 24.53
N GLU A 353 -3.15 -16.34 23.97
CA GLU A 353 -2.92 -17.79 24.07
C GLU A 353 -1.58 -18.14 23.41
N GLY A 354 -0.70 -18.86 24.12
CA GLY A 354 0.66 -19.13 23.66
C GLY A 354 1.61 -17.93 23.68
N GLY A 355 1.22 -16.81 24.28
CA GLY A 355 2.05 -15.61 24.39
C GLY A 355 3.44 -15.86 24.98
N THR A 356 4.43 -15.13 24.48
CA THR A 356 5.84 -15.30 24.82
C THR A 356 6.25 -14.47 26.04
N GLY A 357 5.58 -13.35 26.31
CA GLY A 357 5.89 -12.52 27.46
C GLY A 357 4.94 -11.33 27.67
N GLU A 358 5.28 -10.49 28.63
CA GLU A 358 4.58 -9.25 28.96
C GLU A 358 5.60 -8.12 29.21
N THR A 359 5.18 -6.88 28.96
CA THR A 359 6.00 -5.67 29.16
C THR A 359 5.08 -4.44 29.31
N VAL A 360 5.66 -3.24 29.38
CA VAL A 360 4.90 -1.99 29.47
C VAL A 360 5.14 -1.07 28.27
N THR A 361 4.07 -0.49 27.77
CA THR A 361 4.06 0.38 26.57
C THR A 361 4.76 1.72 26.78
N LEU A 362 5.12 2.38 25.69
CA LEU A 362 5.57 3.77 25.66
C LEU A 362 4.97 4.51 24.46
N SER A 363 4.30 5.63 24.70
CA SER A 363 3.85 6.51 23.62
C SER A 363 5.00 7.34 23.05
N ILE A 364 4.91 7.72 21.77
CA ILE A 364 5.90 8.59 21.12
C ILE A 364 5.94 9.98 21.77
N ASP A 365 4.79 10.49 22.21
CA ASP A 365 4.69 11.76 22.93
C ASP A 365 5.51 11.73 24.23
N ASP A 366 5.40 10.65 25.01
CA ASP A 366 6.17 10.51 26.26
C ASP A 366 7.63 10.17 26.01
N LEU A 367 7.97 9.43 24.94
CA LEU A 367 9.37 9.26 24.53
C LEU A 367 10.03 10.63 24.35
N ALA A 368 9.39 11.54 23.61
CA ALA A 368 9.93 12.85 23.32
C ALA A 368 10.20 13.66 24.60
N ILE A 369 9.33 13.53 25.61
CA ILE A 369 9.51 14.17 26.91
C ILE A 369 10.64 13.50 27.71
N ARG A 370 10.58 12.17 27.88
CA ARG A 370 11.52 11.38 28.70
C ARG A 370 12.96 11.48 28.19
N HIS A 371 13.15 11.67 26.88
CA HIS A 371 14.46 11.73 26.23
C HIS A 371 14.86 13.16 25.81
N ASP A 372 14.10 14.17 26.23
CA ASP A 372 14.31 15.58 25.90
C ASP A 372 14.50 15.86 24.40
N ILE A 373 13.71 15.17 23.57
CA ILE A 373 13.81 15.25 22.10
C ILE A 373 13.32 16.63 21.63
N LYS A 374 14.23 17.41 21.06
CA LYS A 374 13.96 18.80 20.64
C LYS A 374 13.38 18.93 19.24
N LYS A 375 13.47 17.87 18.44
CA LYS A 375 12.93 17.81 17.08
C LYS A 375 12.67 16.36 16.69
N VAL A 376 11.68 16.14 15.83
CA VAL A 376 11.42 14.86 15.17
C VAL A 376 11.14 15.22 13.71
N ASP A 377 11.97 14.70 12.81
CA ASP A 377 11.93 15.05 11.38
C ASP A 377 11.26 13.92 10.57
N PHE A 378 11.37 12.68 11.05
CA PHE A 378 10.82 11.49 10.37
C PHE A 378 10.28 10.47 11.38
N ILE A 379 9.12 9.87 11.09
CA ILE A 379 8.55 8.75 11.84
C ILE A 379 8.25 7.62 10.86
N LYS A 380 8.91 6.47 11.05
CA LYS A 380 8.55 5.19 10.43
C LYS A 380 7.66 4.41 11.40
N MET A 381 6.58 3.81 10.89
CA MET A 381 5.79 2.83 11.65
C MET A 381 5.52 1.59 10.82
N ASP A 382 5.95 0.45 11.35
CA ASP A 382 5.61 -0.89 10.88
C ASP A 382 5.70 -1.77 12.13
N VAL A 383 4.55 -1.95 12.77
CA VAL A 383 4.44 -2.42 14.16
C VAL A 383 3.34 -3.46 14.31
N GLU A 384 3.08 -4.21 13.23
CA GLU A 384 2.23 -5.39 13.20
C GLU A 384 0.85 -5.15 13.82
N CYS A 385 0.02 -4.34 13.14
CA CYS A 385 -1.35 -3.97 13.48
C CYS A 385 -1.52 -2.94 14.61
N ALA A 386 -0.42 -2.39 15.14
CA ALA A 386 -0.46 -1.35 16.17
C ALA A 386 -0.36 0.09 15.62
N GLU A 387 -0.34 0.29 14.30
CA GLU A 387 -0.04 1.57 13.65
C GLU A 387 -1.00 2.68 14.09
N MET A 388 -2.31 2.41 14.06
CA MET A 388 -3.33 3.37 14.51
C MET A 388 -3.15 3.74 15.99
N LYS A 389 -2.77 2.79 16.84
CA LYS A 389 -2.52 3.03 18.27
C LYS A 389 -1.25 3.86 18.47
N ALA A 390 -0.17 3.53 17.77
CA ALA A 390 1.06 4.29 17.81
C ALA A 390 0.84 5.75 17.34
N LEU A 391 0.06 5.96 16.27
CA LEU A 391 -0.32 7.29 15.78
C LEU A 391 -1.12 8.09 16.82
N GLN A 392 -2.07 7.46 17.51
CA GLN A 392 -2.81 8.08 18.61
C GLN A 392 -1.88 8.52 19.76
N GLY A 393 -0.81 7.78 20.03
CA GLY A 393 0.22 8.11 21.01
C GLY A 393 1.30 9.08 20.54
N ALA A 394 1.20 9.57 19.31
CA ALA A 394 2.16 10.47 18.68
C ALA A 394 1.57 11.85 18.34
N VAL A 395 0.31 12.12 18.71
CA VAL A 395 -0.42 13.32 18.25
C VAL A 395 0.29 14.62 18.62
N LYS A 396 0.86 14.76 19.83
CA LYS A 396 1.54 16.00 20.22
C LYS A 396 2.84 16.19 19.44
N VAL A 397 3.61 15.12 19.25
CA VAL A 397 4.84 15.11 18.44
C VAL A 397 4.53 15.47 16.99
N ILE A 398 3.52 14.82 16.39
CA ILE A 398 3.09 15.06 15.01
C ILE A 398 2.61 16.51 14.84
N THR A 399 1.77 17.00 15.75
CA THR A 399 1.25 18.37 15.71
C THR A 399 2.36 19.42 15.86
N LYS A 400 3.31 19.18 16.77
CA LYS A 400 4.38 20.12 17.10
C LYS A 400 5.47 20.19 16.03
N PHE A 401 5.96 19.02 15.60
CA PHE A 401 7.15 18.93 14.75
C PHE A 401 6.81 18.67 13.29
N LYS A 402 5.58 18.23 12.98
CA LYS A 402 5.12 17.90 11.62
C LYS A 402 6.11 17.00 10.85
N PRO A 403 6.61 15.91 11.45
CA PRO A 403 7.58 15.05 10.80
C PRO A 403 7.01 14.45 9.52
N THR A 404 7.89 14.05 8.62
CA THR A 404 7.54 13.10 7.57
C THR A 404 7.08 11.79 8.21
N LEU A 405 5.95 11.26 7.76
CA LEU A 405 5.44 9.98 8.21
C LEU A 405 5.61 8.94 7.10
N ALA A 406 6.12 7.76 7.43
CA ALA A 406 6.17 6.59 6.55
C ALA A 406 5.53 5.41 7.29
N ILE A 407 4.27 5.14 7.00
CA ILE A 407 3.42 4.24 7.78
C ILE A 407 3.05 3.03 6.93
N ALA A 408 3.34 1.81 7.41
CA ALA A 408 2.86 0.58 6.81
C ALA A 408 1.33 0.54 6.86
N VAL A 409 0.69 0.27 5.72
CA VAL A 409 -0.78 0.19 5.59
C VAL A 409 -1.24 -1.19 5.12
N TYR A 410 -0.33 -2.17 5.08
CA TYR A 410 -0.59 -3.47 4.48
C TYR A 410 -1.16 -4.51 5.46
N HIS A 411 -1.09 -4.29 6.77
CA HIS A 411 -1.52 -5.27 7.77
C HIS A 411 -3.03 -5.54 7.72
N HIS A 412 -3.85 -4.49 7.63
CA HIS A 412 -5.29 -4.59 7.42
C HIS A 412 -5.78 -3.75 6.24
N MET A 413 -6.81 -4.22 5.53
CA MET A 413 -7.41 -3.48 4.42
C MET A 413 -7.95 -2.11 4.87
N ALA A 414 -8.45 -2.03 6.11
CA ALA A 414 -8.93 -0.80 6.71
C ALA A 414 -7.82 0.27 6.84
N ASP A 415 -6.58 -0.13 7.08
CA ASP A 415 -5.46 0.79 7.36
C ASP A 415 -5.20 1.76 6.20
N PHE A 416 -5.41 1.32 4.95
CA PHE A 416 -5.30 2.17 3.77
C PHE A 416 -6.15 3.44 3.89
N GLY A 417 -7.41 3.31 4.31
CA GLY A 417 -8.33 4.43 4.46
C GLY A 417 -8.22 5.12 5.82
N ASP A 418 -8.19 4.33 6.89
CA ASP A 418 -8.32 4.84 8.25
C ASP A 418 -7.09 5.62 8.71
N ILE A 419 -5.87 5.18 8.35
CA ILE A 419 -4.64 5.91 8.68
C ILE A 419 -4.59 7.24 7.91
N CYS A 420 -4.94 7.23 6.62
CA CYS A 420 -5.01 8.46 5.81
C CYS A 420 -6.03 9.44 6.40
N ARG A 421 -7.21 8.95 6.80
CA ARG A 421 -8.25 9.76 7.43
C ARG A 421 -7.80 10.34 8.77
N PHE A 422 -7.22 9.51 9.64
CA PHE A 422 -6.70 9.96 10.93
C PHE A 422 -5.68 11.10 10.77
N ILE A 423 -4.69 10.93 9.90
CA ILE A 423 -3.67 11.96 9.64
C ILE A 423 -4.31 13.23 9.03
N SER A 424 -5.28 13.07 8.13
CA SER A 424 -6.02 14.19 7.53
C SER A 424 -6.82 14.99 8.56
N ASP A 425 -7.46 14.30 9.51
CA ASP A 425 -8.30 14.90 10.55
C ASP A 425 -7.51 15.72 11.57
N LEU A 426 -6.18 15.53 11.66
CA LEU A 426 -5.30 16.42 12.41
C LEU A 426 -5.23 17.84 11.79
N ASN A 427 -5.66 18.01 10.54
CA ASN A 427 -5.72 19.29 9.83
C ASN A 427 -4.36 20.03 9.76
N LEU A 428 -3.26 19.27 9.60
CA LEU A 428 -1.89 19.81 9.61
C LEU A 428 -1.32 20.16 8.23
N GLY A 429 -2.08 19.91 7.16
CA GLY A 429 -1.67 20.19 5.77
C GLY A 429 -0.80 19.10 5.13
N TYR A 430 -0.93 17.85 5.60
CA TYR A 430 -0.21 16.71 5.03
C TYR A 430 -0.64 16.40 3.59
N LYS A 431 0.34 16.08 2.76
CA LYS A 431 0.20 15.50 1.41
C LYS A 431 0.56 14.01 1.45
N PHE A 432 -0.20 13.20 0.73
CA PHE A 432 -0.13 11.74 0.78
C PHE A 432 0.43 11.13 -0.51
N PHE A 433 1.32 10.15 -0.33
CA PHE A 433 1.95 9.39 -1.39
C PHE A 433 2.00 7.92 -0.99
N LEU A 434 1.90 6.99 -1.95
CA LEU A 434 1.84 5.55 -1.67
C LEU A 434 2.94 4.82 -2.45
N GLY A 435 3.76 4.07 -1.73
CA GLY A 435 4.79 3.18 -2.28
C GLY A 435 4.51 1.71 -1.95
N HIS A 436 5.06 0.81 -2.77
CA HIS A 436 4.96 -0.63 -2.57
C HIS A 436 6.31 -1.29 -2.89
N TYR A 437 6.81 -2.13 -1.98
CA TYR A 437 8.22 -2.51 -1.91
C TYR A 437 8.51 -4.02 -1.97
N THR A 438 7.49 -4.82 -2.29
CA THR A 438 7.61 -6.25 -2.56
C THR A 438 6.86 -6.62 -3.86
N ILE A 439 7.00 -7.86 -4.30
CA ILE A 439 6.14 -8.43 -5.36
C ILE A 439 4.92 -9.17 -4.80
N THR A 440 4.79 -9.25 -3.48
CA THR A 440 3.68 -9.85 -2.73
C THR A 440 2.71 -8.76 -2.22
N ARG A 441 1.80 -9.06 -1.27
CA ARG A 441 0.78 -8.10 -0.82
C ARG A 441 1.23 -7.17 0.30
N GLU A 442 2.37 -7.48 0.92
CA GLU A 442 2.95 -6.81 2.08
C GLU A 442 3.69 -5.52 1.66
N GLU A 443 4.42 -4.88 2.58
CA GLU A 443 5.38 -3.79 2.30
C GLU A 443 4.80 -2.61 1.50
N THR A 444 3.53 -2.27 1.75
CA THR A 444 2.91 -1.05 1.22
C THR A 444 2.97 0.05 2.27
N VAL A 445 3.56 1.19 1.90
CA VAL A 445 3.85 2.31 2.82
C VAL A 445 3.14 3.57 2.35
N LEU A 446 2.32 4.15 3.22
CA LEU A 446 1.73 5.48 3.06
C LEU A 446 2.71 6.53 3.61
N PHE A 447 3.14 7.42 2.75
CA PHE A 447 3.95 8.57 3.11
C PHE A 447 3.06 9.80 3.30
N ALA A 448 3.26 10.53 4.39
CA ALA A 448 2.63 11.83 4.61
C ALA A 448 3.71 12.88 4.89
N VAL A 449 3.73 13.95 4.09
CA VAL A 449 4.68 15.07 4.26
C VAL A 449 3.96 16.41 4.37
N THR A 450 4.48 17.33 5.18
CA THR A 450 4.03 18.73 5.18
C THR A 450 4.93 19.56 4.26
N GLU A 451 4.38 20.60 3.64
CA GLU A 451 5.15 21.54 2.80
C GLU A 451 5.88 22.61 3.59
#